data_AF-A0A9P8JYQ4-F1
#
_entry.id   AF-A0A9P8JYQ4-F1
#
_cell.length_a   1.000
_cell.length_b   1.000
_cell.length_c   1.000
_cell.angle_alpha   90.00
_cell.angle_beta   90.00
_cell.angle_gamma   90.00
#
_symmetry.space_group_name_H-M   'P 1'
#
loop_
_entity.id
_entity.type
_entity.pdbx_description
1 polymer ?
#
loop_
_entity_poly.entity_id
_entity_poly.type
_entity_poly.pdbx_seq_one_letter_code
_entity_poly.pdbx_strand_id
1 'polypeptide(L)'
;MVLISRPPSLLRPLRLKRLPNQSSLRLFTQNHPLLLITRTSSPRPQLPYLSQPSRNAFASRQTARFLTTENKNYVKEQVWLAAKWSAIGWSFFFLGVVALYGINQEVLERKTPSPDEWSFFSRNHFRCANAAVKPDHEYTDWAQVATEFRRCLERLENPDIDGKGTSPLVPGMDDIRGINPSAFDISEKSYAWKEGY
;
A
#
# COMPACT_ATOMS: atom_id res chain seq x y z
N MET A 1 -22.20 -72.45 19.84
CA MET A 1 -23.50 -72.98 19.41
C MET A 1 -24.58 -72.15 20.10
N VAL A 2 -25.62 -71.71 19.37
CA VAL A 2 -26.74 -70.82 19.81
C VAL A 2 -26.34 -69.33 19.93
N LEU A 3 -27.09 -68.30 19.53
CA LEU A 3 -28.06 -67.96 18.46
C LEU A 3 -28.36 -66.45 18.68
N ILE A 4 -28.42 -65.67 17.60
CA ILE A 4 -29.37 -64.55 17.34
C ILE A 4 -29.57 -63.45 18.41
N SER A 5 -29.26 -62.19 18.05
CA SER A 5 -30.28 -61.13 17.87
C SER A 5 -29.69 -59.77 17.41
N ARG A 6 -30.10 -59.33 16.22
CA ARG A 6 -30.39 -57.92 15.86
C ARG A 6 -31.93 -57.72 16.03
N PRO A 7 -32.58 -56.54 15.87
CA PRO A 7 -32.17 -55.16 15.51
C PRO A 7 -32.90 -54.14 16.47
N PRO A 8 -33.31 -52.87 16.16
CA PRO A 8 -33.08 -52.00 14.99
C PRO A 8 -32.79 -50.48 15.26
N SER A 9 -32.24 -49.86 14.21
CA SER A 9 -32.42 -48.48 13.71
C SER A 9 -32.99 -47.35 14.60
N LEU A 10 -32.24 -46.25 14.70
CA LEU A 10 -32.78 -44.89 14.81
C LEU A 10 -32.08 -43.95 13.81
N LEU A 11 -32.39 -44.13 12.52
CA LEU A 11 -32.25 -43.07 11.54
C LEU A 11 -33.32 -42.03 11.85
N ARG A 12 -32.92 -40.85 12.31
CA ARG A 12 -33.81 -39.70 12.52
C ARG A 12 -34.07 -39.03 11.17
N PRO A 13 -35.29 -39.07 10.61
CA PRO A 13 -35.59 -38.34 9.40
C PRO A 13 -35.64 -36.82 9.67
N LEU A 14 -34.97 -36.06 8.81
CA LEU A 14 -35.01 -34.60 8.76
C LEU A 14 -36.44 -34.15 8.43
N ARG A 15 -37.03 -33.38 9.34
CA ARG A 15 -38.37 -32.80 9.22
C ARG A 15 -38.32 -31.63 8.24
N LEU A 16 -38.66 -31.86 6.97
CA LEU A 16 -38.89 -30.79 5.99
C LEU A 16 -40.14 -29.99 6.41
N LYS A 17 -39.96 -28.69 6.69
CA LYS A 17 -41.08 -27.75 6.86
C LYS A 17 -41.70 -27.48 5.49
N ARG A 18 -42.91 -28.02 5.31
CA ARG A 18 -43.87 -27.75 4.24
C ARG A 18 -44.14 -26.23 4.17
N LEU A 19 -43.77 -25.59 3.06
CA LEU A 19 -44.20 -24.24 2.70
C LEU A 19 -45.67 -24.30 2.22
N PRO A 20 -46.57 -23.43 2.71
CA PRO A 20 -47.90 -23.33 2.15
C PRO A 20 -47.85 -22.67 0.77
N ASN A 21 -48.36 -23.42 -0.19
CA ASN A 21 -48.75 -23.00 -1.53
C ASN A 21 -49.69 -21.77 -1.42
N GLN A 22 -49.26 -20.60 -1.89
CA GLN A 22 -50.14 -19.46 -2.15
C GLN A 22 -50.07 -19.09 -3.62
N SER A 23 -50.93 -19.76 -4.39
CA SER A 23 -51.45 -19.28 -5.65
C SER A 23 -52.44 -18.14 -5.40
N SER A 24 -52.06 -16.90 -5.70
CA SER A 24 -52.97 -15.96 -6.37
C SER A 24 -52.19 -14.84 -7.02
N LEU A 25 -52.05 -14.95 -8.34
CA LEU A 25 -51.73 -13.85 -9.23
C LEU A 25 -52.93 -12.90 -9.25
N ARG A 26 -52.79 -11.70 -8.69
CA ARG A 26 -53.62 -10.54 -9.03
C ARG A 26 -52.71 -9.38 -9.38
N LEU A 27 -52.29 -9.36 -10.64
CA LEU A 27 -51.77 -8.17 -11.30
C LEU A 27 -52.92 -7.55 -12.08
N PHE A 28 -53.64 -6.63 -11.46
CA PHE A 28 -54.42 -5.64 -12.18
C PHE A 28 -54.05 -4.27 -11.59
N THR A 29 -53.75 -3.33 -12.49
CA THR A 29 -53.19 -1.99 -12.25
C THR A 29 -51.65 -1.89 -12.18
N GLN A 30 -50.98 -2.27 -13.28
CA GLN A 30 -49.69 -1.64 -13.63
C GLN A 30 -49.97 -0.18 -14.01
N ASN A 31 -49.74 0.75 -13.07
CA ASN A 31 -49.67 2.17 -13.39
C ASN A 31 -48.22 2.54 -13.70
N HIS A 32 -48.01 3.00 -14.93
CA HIS A 32 -46.74 3.34 -15.55
C HIS A 32 -45.99 4.45 -14.77
N PRO A 33 -44.65 4.38 -14.62
CA PRO A 33 -43.86 5.34 -13.83
C PRO A 33 -43.68 6.74 -14.45
N LEU A 34 -44.45 7.12 -15.48
CA LEU A 34 -44.28 8.41 -16.17
C LEU A 34 -45.17 9.55 -15.65
N LEU A 35 -46.02 9.31 -14.65
CA LEU A 35 -46.87 10.36 -14.06
C LEU A 35 -46.28 11.07 -12.83
N LEU A 36 -45.00 10.80 -12.50
CA LEU A 36 -44.34 11.42 -11.35
C LEU A 36 -43.63 12.75 -11.65
N ILE A 37 -43.54 13.15 -12.93
CA ILE A 37 -42.77 14.35 -13.32
C ILE A 37 -43.66 15.63 -13.39
N THR A 38 -44.98 15.52 -13.49
CA THR A 38 -45.83 16.69 -13.77
C THR A 38 -46.81 17.11 -12.68
N ARG A 39 -46.70 16.62 -11.44
CA ARG A 39 -47.55 17.15 -10.34
C ARG A 39 -46.96 18.40 -9.69
N THR A 40 -46.68 19.42 -10.50
CA THR A 40 -46.63 20.81 -10.06
C THR A 40 -48.07 21.36 -10.06
N SER A 41 -48.84 21.07 -9.02
CA SER A 41 -50.16 21.70 -8.84
C SER A 41 -50.56 21.72 -7.36
N SER A 42 -50.46 22.94 -6.81
CA SER A 42 -51.19 23.49 -5.66
C SER A 42 -51.01 22.86 -4.27
N PRO A 43 -50.70 23.66 -3.23
CA PRO A 43 -50.44 23.17 -1.88
C PRO A 43 -51.76 22.87 -1.18
N ARG A 44 -52.22 21.62 -1.22
CA ARG A 44 -53.18 21.17 -0.21
C ARG A 44 -52.44 21.07 1.13
N PRO A 45 -52.90 21.76 2.19
CA PRO A 45 -52.29 21.65 3.50
C PRO A 45 -52.40 20.20 3.98
N GLN A 46 -51.26 19.51 4.02
CA GLN A 46 -51.19 18.13 4.49
C GLN A 46 -51.22 18.16 6.02
N LEU A 47 -52.40 17.92 6.58
CA LEU A 47 -52.58 17.72 8.00
C LEU A 47 -51.75 16.49 8.44
N PRO A 48 -50.84 16.62 9.41
CA PRO A 48 -49.89 15.56 9.78
C PRO A 48 -50.57 14.28 10.32
N TYR A 49 -51.86 14.36 10.66
CA TYR A 49 -52.67 13.22 11.09
C TYR A 49 -53.35 12.44 9.95
N LEU A 50 -53.38 13.00 8.73
CA LEU A 50 -53.99 12.38 7.54
C LEU A 50 -52.95 11.95 6.48
N SER A 51 -51.70 12.41 6.58
CA SER A 51 -50.61 11.88 5.75
C SER A 51 -50.21 10.50 6.28
N GLN A 52 -50.50 9.44 5.53
CA GLN A 52 -49.90 8.14 5.79
C GLN A 52 -48.37 8.32 5.80
N PRO A 53 -47.65 7.94 6.87
CA PRO A 53 -46.21 8.04 6.87
C PRO A 53 -45.71 7.16 5.74
N SER A 54 -45.16 7.77 4.69
CA SER A 54 -44.50 7.01 3.64
C SER A 54 -43.40 6.20 4.32
N ARG A 55 -43.31 4.90 4.01
CA ARG A 55 -42.32 3.99 4.61
C ARG A 55 -40.88 4.54 4.50
N ASN A 56 -40.66 5.42 3.52
CA ASN A 56 -39.40 6.12 3.27
C ASN A 56 -39.15 7.33 4.20
N ALA A 57 -40.20 8.03 4.67
CA ALA A 57 -40.04 9.13 5.60
C ALA A 57 -39.54 8.66 6.98
N PHE A 58 -39.98 7.48 7.43
CA PHE A 58 -39.51 6.88 8.68
C PHE A 58 -38.03 6.47 8.59
N ALA A 59 -37.62 5.87 7.48
CA ALA A 59 -36.22 5.53 7.22
C ALA A 59 -35.34 6.78 7.17
N SER A 60 -35.76 7.85 6.46
CA SER A 60 -34.98 9.10 6.34
C SER A 60 -34.83 9.87 7.66
N ARG A 61 -35.85 9.84 8.54
CA ARG A 61 -35.78 10.48 9.86
C ARG A 61 -34.95 9.67 10.85
N GLN A 62 -34.99 8.34 10.76
CA GLN A 62 -34.12 7.48 11.56
C GLN A 62 -32.66 7.63 11.13
N THR A 63 -32.35 7.63 9.83
CA THR A 63 -30.97 7.85 9.35
C THR A 63 -30.45 9.24 9.69
N ALA A 64 -31.28 10.28 9.60
CA ALA A 64 -30.93 11.63 10.05
C ALA A 64 -30.65 11.68 11.57
N ARG A 65 -31.42 10.95 12.38
CA ARG A 65 -31.21 10.87 13.84
C ARG A 65 -29.94 10.11 14.22
N PHE A 66 -29.56 9.07 13.46
CA PHE A 66 -28.27 8.40 13.61
C PHE A 66 -27.08 9.26 13.16
N LEU A 67 -27.30 10.33 12.39
CA LEU A 67 -26.24 11.20 11.88
C LEU A 67 -25.88 12.36 12.83
N THR A 68 -26.80 12.86 13.66
CA THR A 68 -26.63 14.22 14.22
C THR A 68 -26.10 14.34 15.64
N THR A 69 -26.22 13.35 16.55
CA THR A 69 -25.74 13.55 17.94
C THR A 69 -25.16 12.33 18.65
N GLU A 70 -25.71 11.12 18.47
CA GLU A 70 -25.27 9.92 19.21
C GLU A 70 -24.01 9.26 18.60
N ASN A 71 -23.80 9.43 17.29
CA ASN A 71 -22.76 8.73 16.54
C ASN A 71 -21.37 9.40 16.62
N LYS A 72 -21.26 10.64 17.12
CA LYS A 72 -19.97 11.36 17.14
C LYS A 72 -18.94 10.69 18.07
N ASN A 73 -19.37 10.26 19.25
CA ASN A 73 -18.49 9.56 20.19
C ASN A 73 -18.14 8.16 19.68
N TYR A 74 -19.11 7.44 19.11
CA TYR A 74 -18.89 6.14 18.49
C TYR A 74 -17.88 6.21 17.34
N VAL A 75 -18.04 7.15 16.41
CA VAL A 75 -17.09 7.35 15.30
C VAL A 75 -15.71 7.72 15.84
N LYS A 76 -15.63 8.61 16.83
CA LYS A 76 -14.35 8.99 17.46
C LYS A 76 -13.65 7.78 18.07
N GLU A 77 -14.37 6.96 18.84
CA GLU A 77 -13.82 5.76 19.46
C GLU A 77 -13.38 4.73 18.42
N GLN A 78 -14.17 4.53 17.36
CA GLN A 78 -13.83 3.58 16.31
C GLN A 78 -12.64 4.06 15.46
N VAL A 79 -12.56 5.35 15.14
CA VAL A 79 -11.41 5.95 14.46
C VAL A 79 -10.17 5.88 15.35
N TRP A 80 -10.29 6.14 16.65
CA TRP A 80 -9.17 6.03 17.59
C TRP A 80 -8.66 4.59 17.70
N LEU A 81 -9.57 3.63 17.81
CA LEU A 81 -9.22 2.21 17.85
C LEU A 81 -8.56 1.76 16.55
N ALA A 82 -9.11 2.15 15.40
CA ALA A 82 -8.52 1.88 14.09
C ALA A 82 -7.13 2.49 13.97
N ALA A 83 -6.97 3.77 14.30
CA ALA A 83 -5.69 4.48 14.25
C ALA A 83 -4.64 3.80 15.14
N LYS A 84 -5.01 3.38 16.36
CA LYS A 84 -4.11 2.66 17.27
C LYS A 84 -3.60 1.35 16.65
N TRP A 85 -4.51 0.52 16.14
CA TRP A 85 -4.13 -0.77 15.54
C TRP A 85 -3.39 -0.60 14.21
N SER A 86 -3.79 0.39 13.40
CA SER A 86 -3.06 0.77 12.19
C SER A 86 -1.66 1.23 12.53
N ALA A 87 -1.47 2.08 13.55
CA ALA A 87 -0.14 2.54 13.97
C ALA A 87 0.75 1.37 14.40
N ILE A 88 0.20 0.41 15.16
CA ILE A 88 0.92 -0.81 15.55
C ILE A 88 1.29 -1.62 14.30
N GLY A 89 0.33 -1.88 13.41
CA GLY A 89 0.56 -2.63 12.17
C GLY A 89 1.61 -1.98 11.26
N TRP A 90 1.52 -0.66 11.06
CA TRP A 90 2.51 0.11 10.31
C TRP A 90 3.88 0.08 10.97
N SER A 91 3.96 0.15 12.30
CA SER A 91 5.23 0.05 13.02
C SER A 91 5.93 -1.29 12.75
N PHE A 92 5.21 -2.41 12.87
CA PHE A 92 5.76 -3.72 12.55
C PHE A 92 6.14 -3.86 11.07
N PHE A 93 5.32 -3.31 10.18
CA PHE A 93 5.61 -3.30 8.75
C PHE A 93 6.91 -2.54 8.45
N PHE A 94 7.06 -1.32 8.96
CA PHE A 94 8.28 -0.53 8.77
C PHE A 94 9.51 -1.22 9.37
N LEU A 95 9.40 -1.78 10.58
CA LEU A 95 10.50 -2.53 11.18
C LEU A 95 10.90 -3.74 10.33
N GLY A 96 9.91 -4.47 9.80
CA GLY A 96 10.14 -5.60 8.90
C GLY A 96 10.85 -5.18 7.62
N VAL A 97 10.44 -4.08 7.00
CA VAL A 97 11.10 -3.52 5.80
C VAL A 97 12.54 -3.13 6.10
N VAL A 98 12.80 -2.44 7.23
CA VAL A 98 14.16 -2.05 7.63
C VAL A 98 15.04 -3.28 7.89
N ALA A 99 14.52 -4.31 8.56
CA ALA A 99 15.25 -5.54 8.83
C ALA A 99 15.61 -6.29 7.53
N LEU A 100 14.65 -6.43 6.61
CA LEU A 100 14.88 -7.06 5.31
C LEU A 100 15.88 -6.26 4.47
N TYR A 101 15.80 -4.93 4.50
CA TYR A 101 16.76 -4.06 3.84
C TYR A 101 18.17 -4.24 4.44
N GLY A 102 18.31 -4.32 5.77
CA GLY A 102 19.59 -4.58 6.43
C GLY A 102 20.21 -5.91 6.01
N ILE A 103 19.43 -6.99 6.00
CA ILE A 103 19.88 -8.31 5.52
C ILE A 103 20.30 -8.24 4.05
N ASN A 104 19.53 -7.55 3.22
CA ASN A 104 19.87 -7.36 1.82
C ASN A 104 21.22 -6.64 1.65
N GLN A 105 21.46 -5.58 2.43
CA GLN A 105 22.73 -4.85 2.41
C GLN A 105 23.91 -5.73 2.84
N GLU A 106 23.75 -6.56 3.87
CA GLU A 106 24.79 -7.51 4.30
C GLU A 106 25.11 -8.54 3.21
N VAL A 107 24.09 -9.10 2.55
CA VAL A 107 24.27 -10.03 1.43
C VAL A 107 25.01 -9.34 0.28
N LEU A 108 24.65 -8.09 -0.01
CA LEU A 108 25.26 -7.31 -1.08
C LEU A 108 26.72 -6.97 -0.77
N GLU A 109 27.02 -6.66 0.49
CA GLU A 109 28.38 -6.40 0.97
C GLU A 109 29.29 -7.62 0.86
N ARG A 110 28.76 -8.82 1.12
CA ARG A 110 29.49 -10.07 0.93
C ARG A 110 29.78 -10.38 -0.54
N LYS A 111 28.93 -9.92 -1.47
CA LYS A 111 29.11 -10.14 -2.92
C LYS A 111 30.03 -9.12 -3.55
N THR A 112 29.86 -7.85 -3.21
CA THR A 112 30.63 -6.72 -3.72
C THR A 112 31.12 -5.91 -2.53
N PRO A 113 32.32 -6.24 -2.00
CA PRO A 113 32.88 -5.52 -0.87
C PRO A 113 33.15 -4.06 -1.27
N SER A 114 32.75 -3.14 -0.41
CA SER A 114 32.99 -1.71 -0.57
C SER A 114 33.97 -1.22 0.50
N PRO A 115 34.84 -0.22 0.21
CA PRO A 115 35.77 0.30 1.19
C PRO A 115 35.08 0.82 2.46
N ASP A 116 35.67 0.55 3.63
CA ASP A 116 35.10 0.99 4.91
C ASP A 116 35.19 2.50 5.14
N GLU A 117 36.10 3.15 4.44
CA GLU A 117 36.29 4.61 4.47
C GLU A 117 35.15 5.37 3.80
N TRP A 118 34.34 4.71 2.96
CA TRP A 118 33.21 5.35 2.29
C TRP A 118 32.01 5.48 3.24
N SER A 119 31.31 6.62 3.17
CA SER A 119 30.04 6.75 3.87
C SER A 119 29.01 5.70 3.42
N PHE A 120 28.07 5.39 4.32
CA PHE A 120 27.02 4.39 4.06
C PHE A 120 26.27 4.62 2.74
N PHE A 121 25.96 5.88 2.41
CA PHE A 121 25.22 6.19 1.17
C PHE A 121 26.04 5.93 -0.08
N SER A 122 27.34 6.25 -0.08
CA SER A 122 28.23 5.97 -1.21
C SER A 122 28.39 4.46 -1.41
N ARG A 123 28.58 3.71 -0.32
CA ARG A 123 28.56 2.23 -0.32
C ARG A 123 27.23 1.69 -0.84
N ASN A 124 26.10 2.27 -0.44
CA ASN A 124 24.78 1.86 -0.91
C ASN A 124 24.63 2.10 -2.42
N HIS A 125 24.98 3.28 -2.95
CA HIS A 125 24.90 3.56 -4.39
C HIS A 125 25.79 2.62 -5.20
N PHE A 126 27.04 2.39 -4.77
CA PHE A 126 27.94 1.42 -5.39
C PHE A 126 27.34 0.01 -5.42
N ARG A 127 26.82 -0.46 -4.29
CA ARG A 127 26.21 -1.79 -4.19
C ARG A 127 24.94 -1.90 -5.02
N CYS A 128 24.09 -0.87 -5.04
CA CYS A 128 22.88 -0.82 -5.87
C CYS A 128 23.22 -0.84 -7.37
N ALA A 129 24.26 -0.12 -7.80
CA ALA A 129 24.72 -0.14 -9.18
C ALA A 129 25.16 -1.54 -9.60
N ASN A 130 26.00 -2.19 -8.79
CA ASN A 130 26.44 -3.56 -9.05
C ASN A 130 25.30 -4.58 -8.98
N ALA A 131 24.34 -4.41 -8.08
CA ALA A 131 23.16 -5.28 -8.00
C ALA A 131 22.21 -5.14 -9.20
N ALA A 132 22.20 -3.97 -9.84
CA ALA A 132 21.45 -3.72 -11.06
C ALA A 132 22.10 -4.38 -12.29
N VAL A 133 23.42 -4.62 -12.26
CA VAL A 133 24.11 -5.43 -13.28
C VAL A 133 23.72 -6.89 -13.11
N LYS A 134 22.93 -7.40 -14.04
CA LYS A 134 22.41 -8.78 -14.01
C LYS A 134 23.00 -9.55 -15.18
N PRO A 135 24.17 -10.21 -15.01
CA PRO A 135 24.81 -10.94 -16.10
C PRO A 135 23.96 -12.10 -16.61
N ASP A 136 23.14 -12.69 -15.73
CA ASP A 136 22.30 -13.85 -16.03
C ASP A 136 20.87 -13.47 -16.49
N HIS A 137 20.56 -12.19 -16.68
CA HIS A 137 19.25 -11.76 -17.17
C HIS A 137 19.36 -11.09 -18.53
N GLU A 138 18.34 -11.31 -19.36
CA GLU A 138 18.29 -10.84 -20.75
C GLU A 138 18.30 -9.30 -20.86
N TYR A 139 17.95 -8.60 -19.78
CA TYR A 139 17.93 -7.14 -19.75
C TYR A 139 18.59 -6.58 -18.48
N THR A 140 19.63 -5.77 -18.68
CA THR A 140 20.20 -4.89 -17.66
C THR A 140 19.84 -3.46 -18.02
N ASP A 141 19.22 -2.74 -17.08
CA ASP A 141 18.95 -1.31 -17.24
C ASP A 141 20.23 -0.51 -17.00
N TRP A 142 20.97 -0.28 -18.08
CA TRP A 142 22.21 0.48 -18.04
C TRP A 142 22.01 1.94 -17.62
N ALA A 143 20.82 2.52 -17.83
CA ALA A 143 20.53 3.88 -17.38
C ALA A 143 20.43 3.94 -15.86
N GLN A 144 19.80 2.94 -15.23
CA GLN A 144 19.77 2.81 -13.77
C GLN A 144 21.18 2.60 -13.21
N VAL A 145 21.96 1.68 -13.78
CA VAL A 145 23.34 1.40 -13.36
C VAL A 145 24.21 2.67 -13.42
N ALA A 146 24.17 3.37 -14.56
CA ALA A 146 24.92 4.61 -14.74
C ALA A 146 24.48 5.70 -13.76
N THR A 147 23.18 5.80 -13.45
CA THR A 147 22.65 6.78 -12.50
C THR A 147 23.17 6.50 -11.08
N GLU A 148 23.19 5.25 -10.65
CA GLU A 148 23.68 4.89 -9.32
C GLU A 148 25.20 5.09 -9.20
N PHE A 149 25.98 4.71 -10.23
CA PHE A 149 27.41 5.03 -10.25
C PHE A 149 27.68 6.53 -10.26
N ARG A 150 26.91 7.31 -11.03
CA ARG A 150 27.03 8.77 -11.04
C ARG A 150 26.79 9.36 -9.66
N ARG A 151 25.73 8.95 -8.96
CA ARG A 151 25.46 9.38 -7.57
C ARG A 151 26.57 8.97 -6.61
N CYS A 152 27.18 7.82 -6.82
CA CYS A 152 28.34 7.39 -6.04
C CYS A 152 29.53 8.32 -6.28
N LEU A 153 29.90 8.56 -7.54
CA LEU A 153 31.01 9.45 -7.92
C LEU A 153 30.79 10.87 -7.43
N GLU A 154 29.60 11.45 -7.60
CA GLU A 154 29.26 12.79 -7.10
C GLU A 154 29.50 12.95 -5.60
N ARG A 155 29.40 11.87 -4.81
CA ARG A 155 29.70 11.88 -3.37
C ARG A 155 31.18 11.66 -3.06
N LEU A 156 31.84 10.78 -3.83
CA LEU A 156 33.28 10.50 -3.70
C LEU A 156 34.15 11.67 -4.18
N GLU A 157 33.61 12.53 -5.04
CA GLU A 157 34.28 13.72 -5.56
C GLU A 157 33.93 14.97 -4.75
N ASN A 158 32.95 14.89 -3.84
CA ASN A 158 32.56 15.99 -2.99
C ASN A 158 33.47 16.11 -1.75
N PRO A 159 34.24 17.20 -1.60
CA PRO A 159 35.20 17.37 -0.50
C PRO A 159 34.55 17.46 0.89
N ASP A 160 33.26 17.85 0.96
CA ASP A 160 32.51 17.97 2.22
C ASP A 160 32.01 16.62 2.75
N ILE A 161 32.10 15.55 1.94
CA ILE A 161 31.58 14.22 2.26
C ILE A 161 32.72 13.19 2.22
N ASP A 162 32.82 12.39 1.16
CA ASP A 162 33.80 11.30 1.05
C ASP A 162 35.03 11.69 0.22
N GLY A 163 34.95 12.80 -0.53
CA GLY A 163 36.00 13.33 -1.39
C GLY A 163 37.07 14.18 -0.70
N LYS A 164 37.15 14.13 0.63
CA LYS A 164 38.21 14.87 1.34
C LYS A 164 39.60 14.41 0.88
N GLY A 165 40.40 15.31 0.32
CA GLY A 165 41.72 15.00 -0.23
C GLY A 165 41.70 14.46 -1.68
N THR A 166 40.58 14.60 -2.39
CA THR A 166 40.57 14.49 -3.85
C THR A 166 40.69 15.89 -4.46
N SER A 167 41.46 16.01 -5.54
CA SER A 167 41.59 17.28 -6.28
C SER A 167 41.42 17.04 -7.77
N PRO A 168 40.84 17.95 -8.55
CA PRO A 168 40.70 17.75 -9.98
C PRO A 168 42.08 17.74 -10.66
N LEU A 169 42.39 16.73 -11.50
CA LEU A 169 43.64 16.67 -12.29
C LEU A 169 43.83 17.90 -13.19
N VAL A 170 42.73 18.43 -13.74
CA VAL A 170 42.73 19.58 -14.65
C VAL A 170 41.90 20.68 -14.03
N PRO A 171 42.51 21.65 -13.33
CA PRO A 171 41.78 22.77 -12.76
C PRO A 171 41.17 23.63 -13.88
N GLY A 172 39.84 23.80 -13.86
CA GLY A 172 39.12 24.71 -14.76
C GLY A 172 38.61 24.09 -16.06
N MET A 173 38.64 22.76 -16.21
CA MET A 173 37.82 22.10 -17.23
C MET A 173 36.39 22.08 -16.69
N ASP A 174 35.61 23.12 -16.96
CA ASP A 174 34.19 23.14 -16.60
C ASP A 174 33.36 22.26 -17.54
N ASP A 175 32.21 21.86 -17.01
CA ASP A 175 31.29 20.81 -17.44
C ASP A 175 31.06 20.76 -18.96
N ILE A 176 31.77 19.86 -19.66
CA ILE A 176 31.48 19.61 -21.07
C ILE A 176 30.24 18.72 -21.15
N ARG A 177 29.06 19.37 -21.21
CA ARG A 177 27.73 18.75 -21.47
C ARG A 177 27.11 17.94 -20.30
N GLY A 178 27.20 18.40 -19.06
CA GLY A 178 26.57 17.71 -17.92
C GLY A 178 27.31 16.46 -17.46
N ILE A 179 28.56 16.28 -17.88
CA ILE A 179 29.45 15.18 -17.54
C ILE A 179 30.55 15.78 -16.67
N ASN A 180 30.58 15.39 -15.39
CA ASN A 180 31.49 15.95 -14.40
C ASN A 180 32.94 15.90 -14.93
N PRO A 181 33.58 17.06 -15.17
CA PRO A 181 34.77 17.17 -16.00
C PRO A 181 36.04 17.12 -15.15
N SER A 182 36.35 16.01 -14.48
CA SER A 182 37.73 15.78 -14.05
C SER A 182 37.92 14.34 -13.64
N ALA A 183 38.92 13.66 -14.20
CA ALA A 183 39.57 12.62 -13.43
C ALA A 183 40.07 13.29 -12.13
N PHE A 184 39.68 12.78 -10.96
CA PHE A 184 40.20 13.30 -9.70
C PHE A 184 41.55 12.64 -9.40
N ASP A 185 42.48 13.43 -8.88
CA ASP A 185 43.68 12.90 -8.27
C ASP A 185 43.28 12.29 -6.94
N ILE A 186 43.43 10.98 -6.87
CA ILE A 186 43.12 10.14 -5.72
C ILE A 186 44.40 9.59 -5.09
N SER A 187 45.58 10.09 -5.49
CA SER A 187 46.89 9.60 -5.06
C SER A 187 47.08 9.62 -3.53
N GLU A 188 46.42 10.55 -2.83
CA GLU A 188 46.46 10.66 -1.36
C GLU A 188 45.55 9.65 -0.63
N LYS A 189 44.63 9.00 -1.34
CA LYS A 189 43.67 8.05 -0.76
C LYS A 189 44.30 6.69 -0.45
N SER A 190 43.66 5.92 0.42
CA SER A 190 44.10 4.56 0.74
C SER A 190 43.97 3.64 -0.47
N TYR A 191 44.66 2.50 -0.43
CA TYR A 191 44.59 1.50 -1.49
C TYR A 191 43.16 0.96 -1.68
N ALA A 192 42.46 0.65 -0.59
CA ALA A 192 41.09 0.15 -0.65
C ALA A 192 40.15 1.19 -1.28
N TRP A 193 40.30 2.47 -0.93
CA TRP A 193 39.51 3.55 -1.52
C TRP A 193 39.75 3.65 -3.04
N LYS A 194 41.01 3.58 -3.47
CA LYS A 194 41.41 3.61 -4.89
C LYS A 194 40.95 2.40 -5.70
N GLU A 195 40.88 1.23 -5.08
CA GLU A 195 40.39 0.01 -5.73
C GLU A 195 38.89 0.09 -6.05
N GLY A 196 38.13 0.80 -5.22
CA GLY A 196 36.70 1.00 -5.43
C GLY A 196 36.33 2.12 -6.41
N TYR A 197 37.18 3.16 -6.54
CA TYR A 197 36.96 4.32 -7.42
C TYR A 197 37.32 4.00 -8.87
#